data_AF-A0A077P2G1-F1
#
_entry.id   AF-A0A077P2G1-F1
#
_cell.length_a   1.000
_cell.length_b   1.000
_cell.length_c   1.000
_cell.angle_alpha   90.00
_cell.angle_beta   90.00
_cell.angle_gamma   90.00
#
_symmetry.space_group_name_H-M   'P 1'
#
loop_
_entity.id
_entity.type
_entity.pdbx_description
1 polymer ?
#
loop_
_entity_poly.entity_id
_entity_poly.type
_entity_poly.pdbx_seq_one_letter_code
_entity_poly.pdbx_strand_id
1 'polypeptide(L)'
;MEISRNKIWESKEWEHHVNDLLRIKFGDANYIPIPDGHNGDAGIEGYCTKSYAFQSYCPDEACPVKELYEKQRDKITTDIAKFIKNKDNYLKQILQNTKIKRWILVVPRHISKHLVVHASNKETEVIKADLPYVDNTDFKILIWDRELLKQEESELISKGLRVLKVEMPDIDESQIEEIKDSESEFVNNISRKLLKLKNDETQVTDATNYLLQNIVMYKNIMSDLKENYPSLHEEITNGVLDRESDLKLDFFDSDILPPAKQVELLNKQLTASSKLHRDNLKCISTGVVGDWLMRCNLDF
;
A
#
# COMPACT_ATOMS: atom_id res chain seq x y z
N MET A 1 10.26 1.35 -2.71
CA MET A 1 9.18 2.33 -2.96
C MET A 1 8.12 2.18 -1.89
N GLU A 2 7.67 3.28 -1.32
CA GLU A 2 6.57 3.33 -0.36
C GLU A 2 5.23 3.22 -1.09
N ILE A 3 4.29 2.48 -0.52
CA ILE A 3 2.89 2.43 -0.98
C ILE A 3 1.95 2.78 0.17
N SER A 4 0.91 3.54 -0.14
CA SER A 4 -0.16 3.87 0.80
C SER A 4 -1.48 3.99 0.05
N ARG A 5 -2.60 3.99 0.78
CA ARG A 5 -3.94 4.12 0.19
C ARG A 5 -4.09 5.42 -0.59
N ASN A 6 -3.59 6.52 -0.02
CA ASN A 6 -3.70 7.87 -0.58
C ASN A 6 -2.40 8.35 -1.24
N LYS A 7 -1.52 7.42 -1.64
CA LYS A 7 -0.31 7.77 -2.38
C LYS A 7 -0.67 8.53 -3.65
N ILE A 8 -0.08 9.71 -3.79
CA ILE A 8 -0.03 10.45 -5.05
C ILE A 8 1.15 9.88 -5.83
N TRP A 9 0.90 9.50 -7.08
CA TRP A 9 1.88 8.84 -7.93
C TRP A 9 2.37 9.82 -8.99
N GLU A 10 3.67 9.81 -9.25
CA GLU A 10 4.22 10.41 -10.47
C GLU A 10 3.95 9.47 -11.65
N SER A 11 3.77 10.03 -12.86
CA SER A 11 3.44 9.25 -14.07
C SER A 11 4.39 8.07 -14.30
N LYS A 12 5.71 8.32 -14.28
CA LYS A 12 6.73 7.26 -14.44
C LYS A 12 6.88 6.35 -13.23
N GLU A 13 6.59 6.83 -12.02
CA GLU A 13 6.55 5.96 -10.84
C GLU A 13 5.40 4.95 -10.95
N TRP A 14 4.23 5.40 -11.40
CA TRP A 14 3.07 4.56 -11.65
C TRP A 14 3.35 3.50 -12.72
N GLU A 15 3.95 3.89 -13.85
CA GLU A 15 4.33 2.97 -14.92
C GLU A 15 5.25 1.84 -14.40
N HIS A 16 6.30 2.19 -13.65
CA HIS A 16 7.18 1.19 -13.05
C HIS A 16 6.45 0.28 -12.05
N HIS A 17 5.55 0.84 -11.23
CA HIS A 17 4.76 0.05 -10.28
C HIS A 17 3.81 -0.91 -11.01
N VAL A 18 3.13 -0.46 -12.06
CA VAL A 18 2.28 -1.31 -12.91
C VAL A 18 3.08 -2.44 -13.52
N ASN A 19 4.28 -2.18 -14.04
CA ASN A 19 5.14 -3.22 -14.60
C ASN A 19 5.47 -4.30 -13.56
N ASP A 20 5.76 -3.92 -12.32
CA ASP A 20 6.01 -4.88 -11.24
C ASP A 20 4.76 -5.67 -10.85
N LEU A 21 3.59 -5.03 -10.78
CA LEU A 21 2.31 -5.72 -10.53
C LEU A 21 2.01 -6.74 -11.64
N LEU A 22 2.24 -6.37 -12.90
CA LEU A 22 1.98 -7.25 -14.05
C LEU A 22 2.96 -8.43 -14.10
N ARG A 23 4.22 -8.24 -13.66
CA ARG A 23 5.18 -9.35 -13.47
C ARG A 23 4.71 -10.34 -12.42
N ILE A 24 4.17 -9.86 -11.30
CA ILE A 24 3.56 -10.74 -10.30
C ILE A 24 2.34 -11.48 -10.89
N LYS A 25 1.44 -10.75 -11.55
CA LYS A 25 0.19 -11.32 -12.08
C LYS A 25 0.40 -12.38 -13.17
N PHE A 26 1.31 -12.13 -14.10
CA PHE A 26 1.48 -12.96 -15.30
C PHE A 26 2.75 -13.80 -15.29
N GLY A 27 3.71 -13.48 -14.42
CA GLY A 27 5.04 -14.06 -14.38
C GLY A 27 6.00 -13.41 -15.37
N ASP A 28 7.29 -13.36 -15.00
CA ASP A 28 8.37 -12.76 -15.79
C ASP A 28 8.54 -13.40 -17.18
N ALA A 29 8.12 -14.66 -17.34
CA ALA A 29 8.19 -15.37 -18.62
C ALA A 29 7.09 -14.95 -19.62
N ASN A 30 6.01 -14.32 -19.15
CA ASN A 30 4.85 -14.00 -19.98
C ASN A 30 4.64 -12.51 -20.20
N TYR A 31 5.03 -11.67 -19.24
CA TYR A 31 4.89 -10.22 -19.34
C TYR A 31 6.15 -9.58 -19.95
N ILE A 32 5.95 -8.81 -21.01
CA ILE A 32 7.01 -8.17 -21.78
C ILE A 32 6.73 -6.66 -21.81
N PRO A 33 7.53 -5.82 -21.12
CA PRO A 33 7.41 -4.38 -21.23
C PRO A 33 7.89 -3.90 -22.61
N ILE A 34 7.30 -2.82 -23.10
CA ILE A 34 7.68 -2.16 -24.36
C ILE A 34 8.26 -0.79 -24.01
N PRO A 35 9.59 -0.62 -24.09
CA PRO A 35 10.23 0.67 -23.83
C PRO A 35 9.79 1.73 -24.85
N ASP A 36 9.51 2.95 -24.38
CA ASP A 36 9.08 4.10 -25.20
C ASP A 36 10.24 4.95 -25.73
N GLY A 37 11.48 4.69 -25.27
CA GLY A 37 12.65 5.52 -25.53
C GLY A 37 13.03 5.67 -27.00
N HIS A 38 12.66 4.72 -27.88
CA HIS A 38 12.91 4.79 -29.31
C HIS A 38 11.60 4.65 -30.10
N ASN A 39 11.14 5.75 -30.73
CA ASN A 39 9.92 5.82 -31.55
C ASN A 39 8.59 5.58 -30.79
N GLY A 40 8.57 5.79 -29.47
CA GLY A 40 7.38 5.67 -28.63
C GLY A 40 6.88 4.23 -28.48
N ASP A 41 5.73 4.07 -27.82
CA ASP A 41 5.17 2.79 -27.36
C ASP A 41 4.08 2.20 -28.27
N ALA A 42 3.78 2.84 -29.41
CA ALA A 42 2.67 2.50 -30.29
C ALA A 42 1.29 2.38 -29.59
N GLY A 43 1.12 3.02 -28.43
CA GLY A 43 -0.11 2.96 -27.63
C GLY A 43 -0.18 1.78 -26.65
N ILE A 44 0.88 0.99 -26.48
CA ILE A 44 0.99 -0.05 -25.45
C ILE A 44 2.37 -0.03 -24.78
N GLU A 45 2.40 0.03 -23.45
CA GLU A 45 3.63 0.02 -22.64
C GLU A 45 4.10 -1.39 -22.28
N GLY A 46 3.28 -2.41 -22.60
CA GLY A 46 3.66 -3.81 -22.44
C GLY A 46 2.57 -4.77 -22.93
N TYR A 47 2.92 -6.03 -23.05
CA TYR A 47 1.97 -7.08 -23.39
C TYR A 47 2.27 -8.38 -22.65
N CYS A 48 1.28 -9.25 -22.60
CA CYS A 48 1.38 -10.59 -22.10
C CYS A 48 1.14 -11.59 -23.23
N THR A 49 1.95 -12.65 -23.29
CA THR A 49 1.80 -13.77 -24.23
C THR A 49 0.40 -14.42 -24.18
N LYS A 50 -0.35 -14.20 -23.10
CA LYS A 50 -1.75 -14.62 -22.92
C LYS A 50 -2.77 -13.65 -23.55
N SER A 51 -2.40 -12.90 -24.59
CA SER A 51 -3.31 -12.04 -25.36
C SER A 51 -3.77 -10.74 -24.66
N TYR A 52 -2.97 -10.21 -23.73
CA TYR A 52 -3.24 -8.93 -23.07
C TYR A 52 -2.23 -7.88 -23.52
N ALA A 53 -2.68 -6.64 -23.71
CA ALA A 53 -1.83 -5.48 -23.88
C ALA A 53 -2.18 -4.44 -22.83
N PHE A 54 -1.18 -3.68 -22.38
CA PHE A 54 -1.30 -2.79 -21.24
C PHE A 54 -0.83 -1.39 -21.61
N GLN A 55 -1.46 -0.42 -21.00
CA GLN A 55 -1.10 0.98 -21.00
C GLN A 55 -1.33 1.49 -19.59
N SER A 56 -0.40 2.23 -19.01
CA SER A 56 -0.55 2.81 -17.68
C SER A 56 -0.91 4.30 -17.79
N TYR A 57 -1.63 4.80 -16.80
CA TYR A 57 -1.90 6.22 -16.70
C TYR A 57 -2.17 6.67 -15.28
N CYS A 58 -1.36 7.62 -14.81
CA CYS A 58 -1.62 8.41 -13.63
C CYS A 58 -1.59 9.90 -14.01
N PRO A 59 -2.64 10.69 -13.67
CA PRO A 59 -2.54 12.14 -13.71
C PRO A 59 -1.47 12.64 -12.74
N ASP A 60 -0.75 13.71 -13.10
CA ASP A 60 0.32 14.29 -12.27
C ASP A 60 -0.19 14.98 -10.98
N GLU A 61 -1.50 15.22 -10.88
CA GLU A 61 -2.12 15.93 -9.77
C GLU A 61 -3.40 15.22 -9.28
N ALA A 62 -3.76 15.45 -8.02
CA ALA A 62 -5.04 15.00 -7.47
C ALA A 62 -6.20 15.70 -8.20
N CYS A 63 -6.95 14.93 -8.99
CA CYS A 63 -8.02 15.44 -9.84
C CYS A 63 -9.40 15.22 -9.20
N PRO A 64 -10.33 16.19 -9.28
CA PRO A 64 -11.76 15.93 -9.08
C PRO A 64 -12.27 14.84 -10.02
N VAL A 65 -13.37 14.17 -9.65
CA VAL A 65 -13.94 13.02 -10.37
C VAL A 65 -14.12 13.28 -11.87
N LYS A 66 -14.66 14.45 -12.23
CA LYS A 66 -14.92 14.83 -13.62
C LYS A 66 -13.63 14.98 -14.42
N GLU A 67 -12.65 15.68 -13.86
CA GLU A 67 -11.36 15.92 -14.53
C GLU A 67 -10.56 14.62 -14.66
N LEU A 68 -10.56 13.78 -13.62
CA LEU A 68 -9.94 12.45 -13.67
C LEU A 68 -10.51 11.62 -14.82
N TYR A 69 -11.84 11.63 -14.96
CA TYR A 69 -12.52 10.96 -16.07
C TYR A 69 -12.11 11.51 -17.43
N GLU A 70 -12.11 12.84 -17.61
CA GLU A 70 -11.75 13.47 -18.89
C GLU A 70 -10.31 13.12 -19.29
N LYS A 71 -9.37 13.22 -18.34
CA LYS A 71 -7.97 12.83 -18.52
C LYS A 71 -7.81 11.35 -18.90
N GLN A 72 -8.47 10.43 -18.18
CA GLN A 72 -8.43 9.00 -18.49
C GLN A 72 -9.07 8.69 -19.86
N ARG A 73 -10.19 9.33 -20.20
CA ARG A 73 -10.88 9.21 -21.49
C ARG A 73 -9.97 9.64 -22.65
N ASP A 74 -9.28 10.77 -22.48
CA ASP A 74 -8.40 11.34 -23.50
C ASP A 74 -7.16 10.46 -23.71
N LYS A 75 -6.64 9.86 -22.63
CA LYS A 75 -5.59 8.84 -22.70
C LYS A 75 -6.02 7.62 -23.52
N ILE A 76 -7.17 7.00 -23.21
CA ILE A 76 -7.71 5.87 -24.01
C ILE A 76 -7.84 6.29 -25.47
N THR A 77 -8.41 7.47 -25.74
CA THR A 77 -8.61 7.95 -27.11
C THR A 77 -7.30 8.08 -27.87
N THR A 78 -6.30 8.71 -27.24
CA THR A 78 -5.00 8.97 -27.85
C THR A 78 -4.23 7.68 -28.09
N ASP A 79 -4.20 6.79 -27.12
CA ASP A 79 -3.40 5.56 -27.23
C ASP A 79 -4.05 4.51 -28.13
N ILE A 80 -5.39 4.42 -28.15
CA ILE A 80 -6.08 3.57 -29.13
C ILE A 80 -5.86 4.10 -30.56
N ALA A 81 -5.81 5.41 -30.76
CA ALA A 81 -5.47 5.97 -32.08
C ALA A 81 -4.05 5.59 -32.50
N LYS A 82 -3.07 5.62 -31.58
CA LYS A 82 -1.70 5.12 -31.84
C LYS A 82 -1.70 3.61 -32.13
N PHE A 83 -2.46 2.84 -31.36
CA PHE A 83 -2.58 1.40 -31.50
C PHE A 83 -3.16 1.01 -32.86
N ILE A 84 -4.17 1.74 -33.35
CA ILE A 84 -4.73 1.54 -34.70
C ILE A 84 -3.73 2.00 -35.79
N LYS A 85 -3.08 3.15 -35.61
CA LYS A 85 -2.13 3.71 -36.60
C LYS A 85 -0.92 2.78 -36.85
N ASN A 86 -0.58 1.92 -35.90
CA ASN A 86 0.50 0.95 -36.02
C ASN A 86 0.13 -0.35 -36.76
N LYS A 87 -1.05 -0.41 -37.41
CA LYS A 87 -1.51 -1.55 -38.22
C LYS A 87 -0.42 -2.12 -39.12
N ASP A 88 0.28 -1.24 -39.83
CA ASP A 88 1.28 -1.56 -40.85
C ASP A 88 2.72 -1.33 -40.37
N ASN A 89 2.95 -1.26 -39.05
CA ASN A 89 4.25 -0.93 -38.47
C ASN A 89 4.79 -2.06 -37.57
N TYR A 90 5.67 -1.73 -36.63
CA TYR A 90 6.42 -2.69 -35.82
C TYR A 90 5.58 -3.49 -34.82
N LEU A 91 4.36 -3.08 -34.44
CA LEU A 91 3.55 -3.81 -33.45
C LEU A 91 3.31 -5.27 -33.84
N LYS A 92 3.06 -5.55 -35.13
CA LYS A 92 2.93 -6.93 -35.62
C LYS A 92 4.22 -7.73 -35.43
N GLN A 93 5.38 -7.08 -35.57
CA GLN A 93 6.69 -7.72 -35.41
C GLN A 93 7.01 -7.98 -33.94
N ILE A 94 6.61 -7.07 -33.04
CA ILE A 94 6.75 -7.24 -31.58
C ILE A 94 5.85 -8.39 -31.10
N LEU A 95 4.56 -8.34 -31.44
CA LEU A 95 3.56 -9.29 -30.93
C LEU A 95 3.67 -10.67 -31.59
N GLN A 96 4.28 -10.74 -32.78
CA GLN A 96 4.45 -11.96 -33.57
C GLN A 96 3.09 -12.67 -33.78
N ASN A 97 2.93 -13.86 -33.19
CA ASN A 97 1.71 -14.67 -33.29
C ASN A 97 0.67 -14.32 -32.22
N THR A 98 1.00 -13.45 -31.26
CA THR A 98 0.09 -13.05 -30.18
C THR A 98 -0.99 -12.14 -30.73
N LYS A 99 -2.25 -12.60 -30.67
CA LYS A 99 -3.43 -11.78 -30.96
C LYS A 99 -3.95 -11.17 -29.68
N ILE A 100 -4.01 -9.84 -29.61
CA ILE A 100 -4.52 -9.14 -28.44
C ILE A 100 -6.03 -9.32 -28.38
N LYS A 101 -6.48 -9.83 -27.24
CA LYS A 101 -7.89 -10.00 -26.86
C LYS A 101 -8.31 -8.95 -25.84
N ARG A 102 -7.39 -8.46 -25.02
CA ARG A 102 -7.68 -7.45 -23.99
C ARG A 102 -6.65 -6.34 -24.10
N TRP A 103 -7.09 -5.11 -24.33
CA TRP A 103 -6.28 -3.91 -24.15
C TRP A 103 -6.70 -3.27 -22.83
N ILE A 104 -5.75 -3.00 -21.94
CA ILE A 104 -6.05 -2.63 -20.56
C ILE A 104 -5.39 -1.31 -20.23
N LEU A 105 -6.19 -0.32 -19.83
CA LEU A 105 -5.68 0.86 -19.15
C LEU A 105 -5.58 0.58 -17.66
N VAL A 106 -4.36 0.66 -17.10
CA VAL A 106 -4.10 0.48 -15.67
C VAL A 106 -3.94 1.85 -15.01
N VAL A 107 -4.84 2.18 -14.07
CA VAL A 107 -4.92 3.50 -13.42
C VAL A 107 -4.87 3.37 -11.89
N PRO A 108 -4.44 4.39 -11.13
CA PRO A 108 -4.48 4.30 -9.67
C PRO A 108 -5.89 4.12 -9.12
N ARG A 109 -6.88 4.74 -9.78
CA ARG A 109 -8.28 4.76 -9.34
C ARG A 109 -9.24 4.90 -10.52
N HIS A 110 -10.33 4.12 -10.51
CA HIS A 110 -11.41 4.20 -11.49
C HIS A 110 -12.74 4.55 -10.80
N ILE A 111 -13.28 5.74 -11.07
CA ILE A 111 -14.48 6.25 -10.35
C ILE A 111 -15.60 6.77 -11.25
N SER A 112 -15.47 6.62 -12.58
CA SER A 112 -16.49 7.06 -13.53
C SER A 112 -16.92 5.92 -14.43
N LYS A 113 -18.21 5.55 -14.34
CA LYS A 113 -18.85 4.60 -15.26
C LYS A 113 -18.82 5.06 -16.72
N HIS A 114 -18.72 6.38 -16.96
CA HIS A 114 -18.61 6.92 -18.32
C HIS A 114 -17.32 6.49 -19.01
N LEU A 115 -16.26 6.20 -18.26
CA LEU A 115 -15.02 5.67 -18.83
C LEU A 115 -15.22 4.27 -19.43
N VAL A 116 -16.07 3.45 -18.81
CA VAL A 116 -16.43 2.12 -19.33
C VAL A 116 -17.20 2.24 -20.64
N VAL A 117 -18.17 3.17 -20.71
CA VAL A 117 -18.91 3.45 -21.95
C VAL A 117 -17.95 3.90 -23.06
N HIS A 118 -17.01 4.78 -22.74
CA HIS A 118 -16.01 5.25 -23.69
C HIS A 118 -15.10 4.12 -24.18
N ALA A 119 -14.63 3.25 -23.27
CA ALA A 119 -13.87 2.06 -23.61
C ALA A 119 -14.63 1.15 -24.59
N SER A 120 -15.91 0.85 -24.33
CA SER A 120 -16.75 0.05 -25.25
C SER A 120 -16.93 0.69 -26.64
N ASN A 121 -17.02 2.02 -26.71
CA ASN A 121 -17.05 2.70 -28.01
C ASN A 121 -15.72 2.53 -28.76
N LYS A 122 -14.60 2.65 -28.04
CA LYS A 122 -13.25 2.44 -28.60
C LYS A 122 -12.98 0.99 -29.00
N GLU A 123 -13.58 0.00 -28.34
CA GLU A 123 -13.55 -1.40 -28.79
C GLU A 123 -14.08 -1.53 -30.21
N THR A 124 -15.22 -0.89 -30.48
CA THR A 124 -15.86 -0.93 -31.80
C THR A 124 -14.97 -0.31 -32.87
N GLU A 125 -14.25 0.76 -32.55
CA GLU A 125 -13.27 1.37 -33.47
C GLU A 125 -12.11 0.41 -33.80
N VAL A 126 -11.55 -0.26 -32.78
CA VAL A 126 -10.44 -1.21 -32.98
C VAL A 126 -10.88 -2.43 -33.81
N ILE A 127 -12.06 -3.00 -33.52
CA ILE A 127 -12.59 -4.14 -34.28
C ILE A 127 -12.82 -3.76 -35.74
N LYS A 128 -13.38 -2.57 -36.00
CA LYS A 128 -13.58 -2.06 -37.37
C LYS A 128 -12.27 -1.81 -38.11
N ALA A 129 -11.19 -1.48 -37.40
CA ALA A 129 -9.88 -1.24 -38.01
C ALA A 129 -9.23 -2.53 -38.54
N ASP A 130 -9.73 -3.71 -38.15
CA ASP A 130 -9.27 -5.02 -38.61
C ASP A 130 -7.75 -5.17 -38.54
N LEU A 131 -7.21 -5.06 -37.32
CA LEU A 131 -5.77 -5.01 -37.08
C LEU A 131 -5.16 -6.42 -37.11
N PRO A 132 -3.98 -6.61 -37.74
CA PRO A 132 -3.37 -7.93 -37.91
C PRO A 132 -2.86 -8.56 -36.60
N TYR A 133 -2.86 -7.82 -35.49
CA TYR A 133 -2.46 -8.29 -34.16
C TYR A 133 -3.60 -8.27 -33.14
N VAL A 134 -4.85 -8.02 -33.57
CA VAL A 134 -6.04 -8.10 -32.71
C VAL A 134 -6.84 -9.36 -33.03
N ASP A 135 -7.44 -9.94 -31.99
CA ASP A 135 -8.49 -10.94 -32.13
C ASP A 135 -9.85 -10.25 -32.23
N ASN A 136 -10.36 -10.06 -33.44
CA ASN A 136 -11.62 -9.35 -33.66
C ASN A 136 -12.87 -10.05 -33.09
N THR A 137 -12.77 -11.32 -32.68
CA THR A 137 -13.92 -12.09 -32.17
C THR A 137 -14.14 -11.89 -30.67
N ASP A 138 -13.07 -11.57 -29.93
CA ASP A 138 -13.10 -11.45 -28.48
C ASP A 138 -12.38 -10.18 -27.99
N PHE A 139 -12.13 -9.17 -28.82
CA PHE A 139 -11.43 -7.96 -28.36
C PHE A 139 -12.23 -7.15 -27.33
N LYS A 140 -11.58 -6.73 -26.24
CA LYS A 140 -12.12 -5.82 -25.22
C LYS A 140 -11.12 -4.76 -24.77
N ILE A 141 -11.63 -3.60 -24.36
CA ILE A 141 -10.89 -2.52 -23.70
C ILE A 141 -11.36 -2.50 -22.25
N LEU A 142 -10.45 -2.77 -21.33
CA LEU A 142 -10.74 -2.82 -19.90
C LEU A 142 -9.99 -1.72 -19.16
N ILE A 143 -10.51 -1.37 -17.98
CA ILE A 143 -9.84 -0.49 -17.04
C ILE A 143 -9.56 -1.32 -15.79
N TRP A 144 -8.29 -1.38 -15.39
CA TRP A 144 -7.87 -1.97 -14.13
C TRP A 144 -7.41 -0.88 -13.20
N ASP A 145 -7.79 -0.98 -11.94
CA ASP A 145 -7.30 -0.10 -10.89
C ASP A 145 -6.49 -0.86 -9.84
N ARG A 146 -5.97 -0.12 -8.84
CA ARG A 146 -5.20 -0.72 -7.75
C ARG A 146 -5.99 -1.76 -6.96
N GLU A 147 -7.29 -1.59 -6.80
CA GLU A 147 -8.11 -2.53 -6.03
C GLU A 147 -8.13 -3.91 -6.72
N LEU A 148 -8.26 -3.93 -8.05
CA LEU A 148 -8.18 -5.17 -8.83
C LEU A 148 -6.81 -5.86 -8.75
N LEU A 149 -5.76 -5.10 -8.43
CA LEU A 149 -4.37 -5.58 -8.30
C LEU A 149 -3.90 -5.66 -6.83
N LYS A 150 -4.83 -5.62 -5.86
CA LYS A 150 -4.49 -5.63 -4.42
C LYS A 150 -3.71 -6.86 -4.00
N GLN A 151 -4.00 -8.02 -4.60
CA GLN A 151 -3.26 -9.25 -4.33
C GLN A 151 -1.80 -9.13 -4.78
N GLU A 152 -1.57 -8.65 -6.00
CA GLU A 152 -0.22 -8.45 -6.53
C GLU A 152 0.56 -7.41 -5.72
N GLU A 153 -0.11 -6.35 -5.28
CA GLU A 153 0.50 -5.34 -4.40
C GLU A 153 0.90 -5.92 -3.04
N SER A 154 0.04 -6.78 -2.47
CA SER A 154 0.31 -7.48 -1.22
C SER A 154 1.51 -8.43 -1.35
N GLU A 155 1.65 -9.10 -2.49
CA GLU A 155 2.80 -9.96 -2.79
C GLU A 155 4.10 -9.17 -2.98
N LEU A 156 4.05 -7.97 -3.56
CA LEU A 156 5.22 -7.08 -3.61
C LEU A 156 5.69 -6.66 -2.21
N ILE A 157 4.76 -6.45 -1.27
CA ILE A 157 5.10 -6.15 0.12
C ILE A 157 5.71 -7.37 0.81
N SER A 158 5.08 -8.55 0.69
CA SER A 158 5.59 -9.77 1.35
C SER A 158 6.96 -10.22 0.84
N LYS A 159 7.26 -9.96 -0.43
CA LYS A 159 8.61 -10.17 -1.01
C LYS A 159 9.63 -9.09 -0.61
N GLY A 160 9.23 -8.07 0.14
CA GLY A 160 10.11 -6.98 0.56
C GLY A 160 10.47 -5.98 -0.53
N LEU A 161 9.74 -5.99 -1.65
CA LEU A 161 9.96 -5.07 -2.78
C LEU A 161 9.25 -3.73 -2.59
N ARG A 162 8.32 -3.66 -1.64
CA ARG A 162 7.56 -2.46 -1.24
C ARG A 162 7.51 -2.33 0.27
N VAL A 163 7.34 -1.10 0.72
CA VAL A 163 7.09 -0.77 2.13
C VAL A 163 5.68 -0.19 2.22
N LEU A 164 4.83 -0.81 3.04
CA LEU A 164 3.48 -0.33 3.29
C LEU A 164 3.54 0.84 4.28
N LYS A 165 2.86 1.94 3.96
CA LYS A 165 2.56 3.01 4.91
C LYS A 165 1.05 3.09 5.10
N VAL A 166 0.63 2.91 6.33
CA VAL A 166 -0.77 3.11 6.76
C VAL A 166 -0.92 4.54 7.25
N GLU A 167 -2.10 5.12 7.04
CA GLU A 167 -2.39 6.46 7.54
C GLU A 167 -2.42 6.45 9.07
N MET A 168 -1.79 7.44 9.68
CA MET A 168 -1.83 7.60 11.12
C MET A 168 -3.23 8.11 11.47
N PRO A 169 -3.98 7.41 12.35
CA PRO A 169 -5.32 7.84 12.70
C PRO A 169 -5.24 9.13 13.53
N ASP A 170 -6.09 10.09 13.21
CA ASP A 170 -6.28 11.27 14.05
C ASP A 170 -6.99 10.85 15.34
N ILE A 171 -6.41 11.24 16.48
CA ILE A 171 -7.02 11.01 17.80
C ILE A 171 -7.65 12.31 18.28
N ASP A 172 -8.92 12.24 18.63
CA ASP A 172 -9.62 13.30 19.35
C ASP A 172 -9.27 13.24 20.84
N GLU A 173 -8.98 14.38 21.48
CA GLU A 173 -8.68 14.47 22.91
C GLU A 173 -9.78 13.84 23.79
N SER A 174 -11.04 13.89 23.35
CA SER A 174 -12.16 13.24 24.04
C SER A 174 -12.01 11.72 24.17
N GLN A 175 -11.37 11.05 23.20
CA GLN A 175 -11.11 9.60 23.27
C GLN A 175 -10.09 9.26 24.36
N ILE A 176 -9.16 10.17 24.64
CA ILE A 176 -8.16 9.98 25.69
C ILE A 176 -8.80 10.17 27.06
N GLU A 177 -9.66 11.18 27.21
CA GLU A 177 -10.40 11.39 28.47
C GLU A 177 -11.35 10.22 28.76
N GLU A 178 -12.03 9.66 27.75
CA GLU A 178 -12.87 8.47 27.92
C GLU A 178 -12.08 7.26 28.44
N ILE A 179 -10.84 7.05 27.97
CA ILE A 179 -9.97 5.97 28.46
C ILE A 179 -9.52 6.23 29.89
N LYS A 180 -9.17 7.48 30.23
CA LYS A 180 -8.79 7.84 31.60
C LYS A 180 -9.92 7.56 32.59
N ASP A 181 -11.16 7.85 32.20
CA ASP A 181 -12.33 7.63 33.04
C ASP A 181 -12.69 6.13 33.15
N SER A 182 -12.70 5.42 32.02
CA SER A 182 -13.14 4.02 31.95
C SER A 182 -12.09 3.01 32.42
N GLU A 183 -10.80 3.31 32.26
CA GLU A 183 -9.67 2.43 32.59
C GLU A 183 -8.76 3.04 33.67
N SER A 184 -9.33 3.83 34.59
CA SER A 184 -8.57 4.60 35.59
C SER A 184 -7.52 3.79 36.38
N GLU A 185 -7.82 2.55 36.77
CA GLU A 185 -6.85 1.66 37.44
C GLU A 185 -5.63 1.34 36.56
N PHE A 186 -5.86 1.08 35.28
CA PHE A 186 -4.83 0.77 34.31
C PHE A 186 -3.99 2.00 33.93
N VAL A 187 -4.62 3.17 33.80
CA VAL A 187 -3.91 4.44 33.60
C VAL A 187 -3.05 4.80 34.80
N ASN A 188 -3.56 4.58 36.02
CA ASN A 188 -2.81 4.79 37.25
C ASN A 188 -1.55 3.90 37.34
N ASN A 189 -1.58 2.70 36.74
CA ASN A 189 -0.38 1.85 36.67
C ASN A 189 0.74 2.50 35.86
N ILE A 190 0.43 3.16 34.74
CA ILE A 190 1.43 3.85 33.93
C ILE A 190 2.09 4.96 34.77
N SER A 191 1.29 5.86 35.34
CA SER A 191 1.79 6.99 36.13
C SER A 191 2.60 6.52 37.35
N ARG A 192 2.12 5.51 38.09
CA ARG A 192 2.83 4.92 39.23
C ARG A 192 4.22 4.41 38.84
N LYS A 193 4.34 3.74 37.69
CA LYS A 193 5.61 3.15 37.22
C LYS A 193 6.58 4.22 36.73
N LEU A 194 6.08 5.22 36.00
CA LEU A 194 6.91 6.33 35.54
C LEU A 194 7.44 7.17 36.71
N LEU A 195 6.66 7.36 37.78
CA LEU A 195 7.11 8.06 39.00
C LEU A 195 8.31 7.39 39.68
N LYS A 196 8.44 6.06 39.59
CA LYS A 196 9.61 5.34 40.12
C LYS A 196 10.90 5.69 39.38
N LEU A 197 10.79 6.00 38.08
CA LEU A 197 11.93 6.41 37.25
C LEU A 197 12.27 7.89 37.44
N LYS A 198 11.24 8.74 37.55
CA LYS A 198 11.41 10.18 37.75
C LYS A 198 10.26 10.75 38.57
N ASN A 199 10.60 11.28 39.74
CA ASN A 199 9.64 11.91 40.65
C ASN A 199 9.28 13.35 40.21
N ASP A 200 8.56 13.46 39.09
CA ASP A 200 8.10 14.71 38.48
C ASP A 200 6.68 14.50 37.94
N GLU A 201 5.66 14.89 38.73
CA GLU A 201 4.24 14.62 38.42
C GLU A 201 3.78 15.24 37.09
N THR A 202 4.29 16.42 36.74
CA THR A 202 3.92 17.09 35.48
C THR A 202 4.46 16.31 34.29
N GLN A 203 5.75 15.96 34.30
CA GLN A 203 6.34 15.18 33.21
C GLN A 203 5.76 13.77 33.12
N VAL A 204 5.43 13.15 34.25
CA VAL A 204 4.75 11.85 34.27
C VAL A 204 3.37 11.96 33.63
N THR A 205 2.60 13.00 33.94
CA THR A 205 1.28 13.22 33.35
C THR A 205 1.38 13.38 31.82
N ASP A 206 2.34 14.18 31.34
CA ASP A 206 2.58 14.37 29.91
C ASP A 206 2.98 13.05 29.22
N ALA A 207 3.88 12.29 29.84
CA ALA A 207 4.32 10.99 29.32
C ALA A 207 3.18 9.96 29.31
N THR A 208 2.35 9.92 30.35
CA THR A 208 1.15 9.06 30.41
C THR A 208 0.19 9.42 29.27
N ASN A 209 -0.12 10.70 29.07
CA ASN A 209 -0.99 11.15 27.97
C ASN A 209 -0.42 10.75 26.61
N TYR A 210 0.89 10.95 26.40
CA TYR A 210 1.56 10.53 25.17
C TYR A 210 1.47 9.02 24.93
N LEU A 211 1.65 8.19 25.96
CA LEU A 211 1.52 6.74 25.86
C LEU A 211 0.08 6.32 25.55
N LEU A 212 -0.93 6.93 26.20
CA LEU A 212 -2.35 6.65 25.92
C LEU A 212 -2.70 6.96 24.46
N GLN A 213 -2.27 8.11 23.94
CA GLN A 213 -2.44 8.44 22.52
C GLN A 213 -1.81 7.36 21.62
N ASN A 214 -0.58 6.94 21.92
CA ASN A 214 0.06 5.90 21.10
C ASN A 214 -0.61 4.53 21.23
N ILE A 215 -1.18 4.17 22.39
CA ILE A 215 -1.96 2.93 22.56
C ILE A 215 -3.19 2.93 21.64
N VAL A 216 -3.93 4.03 21.58
CA VAL A 216 -5.10 4.17 20.71
C VAL A 216 -4.70 4.12 19.23
N MET A 217 -3.69 4.90 18.84
CA MET A 217 -3.18 4.88 17.45
C MET A 217 -2.73 3.47 17.05
N TYR A 218 -1.95 2.80 17.91
CA TYR A 218 -1.49 1.42 17.70
C TYR A 218 -2.65 0.46 17.48
N LYS A 219 -3.68 0.46 18.35
CA LYS A 219 -4.84 -0.43 18.23
C LYS A 219 -5.58 -0.22 16.91
N ASN A 220 -5.77 1.04 16.51
CA ASN A 220 -6.42 1.38 15.24
C ASN A 220 -5.59 0.92 14.02
N ILE A 221 -4.27 1.15 14.03
CA ILE A 221 -3.37 0.68 12.97
C ILE A 221 -3.40 -0.85 12.87
N MET A 222 -3.34 -1.57 14.00
CA MET A 222 -3.42 -3.03 13.99
C MET A 222 -4.78 -3.53 13.49
N SER A 223 -5.87 -2.84 13.80
CA SER A 223 -7.20 -3.18 13.25
C SER A 223 -7.23 -3.03 11.72
N ASP A 224 -6.69 -1.94 11.17
CA ASP A 224 -6.60 -1.74 9.71
C ASP A 224 -5.72 -2.80 9.06
N LEU A 225 -4.55 -3.10 9.64
CA LEU A 225 -3.67 -4.17 9.15
C LEU A 225 -4.36 -5.53 9.17
N LYS A 226 -5.15 -5.84 10.22
CA LYS A 226 -5.88 -7.10 10.31
C LYS A 226 -6.90 -7.27 9.18
N GLU A 227 -7.58 -6.19 8.82
CA GLU A 227 -8.60 -6.20 7.76
C GLU A 227 -7.99 -6.20 6.36
N ASN A 228 -6.97 -5.36 6.13
CA ASN A 228 -6.45 -5.07 4.80
C ASN A 228 -5.16 -5.79 4.43
N TYR A 229 -4.33 -6.16 5.42
CA TYR A 229 -3.02 -6.80 5.23
C TYR A 229 -2.74 -7.89 6.27
N PRO A 230 -3.53 -8.98 6.30
CA PRO A 230 -3.48 -9.97 7.39
C PRO A 230 -2.10 -10.58 7.65
N SER A 231 -1.30 -10.81 6.60
CA SER A 231 0.07 -11.31 6.73
C SER A 231 0.98 -10.36 7.50
N LEU A 232 0.90 -9.04 7.23
CA LEU A 232 1.67 -8.05 7.99
C LEU A 232 1.19 -7.94 9.43
N HIS A 233 -0.13 -7.99 9.64
CA HIS A 233 -0.68 -8.01 11.01
C HIS A 233 -0.12 -9.19 11.81
N GLU A 234 -0.08 -10.38 11.21
CA GLU A 234 0.49 -11.58 11.84
C GLU A 234 1.99 -11.43 12.12
N GLU A 235 2.79 -10.94 11.16
CA GLU A 235 4.21 -10.67 11.34
C GLU A 235 4.49 -9.71 12.51
N ILE A 236 3.74 -8.61 12.60
CA ILE A 236 3.86 -7.64 13.69
C ILE A 236 3.43 -8.27 15.02
N THR A 237 2.30 -8.98 15.03
CA THR A 237 1.77 -9.62 16.25
C THR A 237 2.77 -10.64 16.82
N ASN A 238 3.34 -11.48 15.97
CA ASN A 238 4.34 -12.46 16.37
C ASN A 238 5.61 -11.77 16.90
N GLY A 239 6.09 -10.71 16.23
CA GLY A 239 7.23 -9.94 16.74
C GLY A 239 6.97 -9.29 18.10
N VAL A 240 5.74 -8.82 18.35
CA VAL A 240 5.33 -8.31 19.68
C VAL A 240 5.32 -9.42 20.72
N LEU A 241 4.75 -10.60 20.41
CA LEU A 241 4.67 -11.74 21.33
C LEU A 241 6.05 -12.34 21.66
N ASP A 242 6.94 -12.38 20.67
CA ASP A 242 8.33 -12.81 20.86
C ASP A 242 9.03 -11.86 21.84
N ARG A 243 8.92 -10.54 21.63
CA ARG A 243 9.52 -9.56 22.54
C ARG A 243 8.90 -9.61 23.94
N GLU A 244 7.58 -9.78 24.04
CA GLU A 244 6.89 -9.95 25.31
C GLU A 244 7.37 -11.21 26.06
N SER A 245 7.73 -12.27 25.33
CA SER A 245 8.32 -13.47 25.91
C SER A 245 9.73 -13.21 26.45
N ASP A 246 10.54 -12.43 25.74
CA ASP A 246 11.87 -12.02 26.21
C ASP A 246 11.79 -11.17 27.48
N LEU A 247 10.79 -10.29 27.62
CA LEU A 247 10.58 -9.48 28.82
C LEU A 247 10.43 -10.31 30.11
N LYS A 248 9.93 -11.55 30.00
CA LYS A 248 9.81 -12.46 31.16
C LYS A 248 11.17 -12.85 31.72
N LEU A 249 12.22 -12.83 30.88
CA LEU A 249 13.59 -13.08 31.28
C LEU A 249 14.29 -11.79 31.68
N ASP A 250 14.08 -10.69 30.93
CA ASP A 250 14.66 -9.37 31.24
C ASP A 250 14.33 -8.89 32.66
N PHE A 251 13.21 -9.35 33.25
CA PHE A 251 12.86 -9.06 34.64
C PHE A 251 13.94 -9.46 35.66
N PHE A 252 14.75 -10.48 35.34
CA PHE A 252 15.81 -10.97 36.22
C PHE A 252 17.15 -10.29 36.00
N ASP A 253 17.26 -9.39 35.02
CA ASP A 253 18.47 -8.63 34.78
C ASP A 253 18.69 -7.56 35.85
N SER A 254 19.96 -7.25 36.13
CA SER A 254 20.33 -6.25 37.13
C SER A 254 20.03 -4.81 36.71
N ASP A 255 19.91 -4.56 35.41
CA ASP A 255 19.65 -3.24 34.83
C ASP A 255 18.22 -3.17 34.27
N ILE A 256 17.33 -2.43 34.94
CA ILE A 256 15.96 -2.27 34.45
C ILE A 256 15.92 -1.26 33.30
N LEU A 257 15.52 -1.70 32.11
CA LEU A 257 15.54 -0.89 30.89
C LEU A 257 14.35 0.09 30.81
N PRO A 258 14.55 1.41 30.74
CA PRO A 258 13.46 2.38 30.71
C PRO A 258 12.57 2.22 29.47
N PRO A 259 11.32 2.71 29.48
CA PRO A 259 10.36 2.55 28.39
C PRO A 259 10.90 2.93 27.01
N ALA A 260 11.68 4.00 26.91
CA ALA A 260 12.29 4.43 25.64
C ALA A 260 13.24 3.36 25.04
N LYS A 261 13.96 2.61 25.89
CA LYS A 261 14.81 1.50 25.45
C LYS A 261 14.01 0.28 25.02
N GLN A 262 12.90 0.01 25.70
CA GLN A 262 11.96 -1.04 25.29
C GLN A 262 11.34 -0.75 23.92
N VAL A 263 10.96 0.52 23.68
CA VAL A 263 10.46 0.97 22.37
C VAL A 263 11.53 0.80 21.29
N GLU A 264 12.79 1.18 21.58
CA GLU A 264 13.91 1.04 20.64
C GLU A 264 14.14 -0.43 20.24
N LEU A 265 14.15 -1.35 21.21
CA LEU A 265 14.36 -2.78 20.98
C LEU A 265 13.23 -3.40 20.15
N LEU A 266 11.98 -3.16 20.56
CA LEU A 266 10.82 -3.66 19.82
C LEU A 266 10.78 -3.08 18.40
N ASN A 267 11.04 -1.78 18.25
CA ASN A 267 11.06 -1.13 16.94
C ASN A 267 12.12 -1.73 16.00
N LYS A 268 13.32 -1.99 16.53
CA LYS A 268 14.40 -2.64 15.79
C LYS A 268 14.02 -4.05 15.34
N GLN A 269 13.39 -4.83 16.22
CA GLN A 269 12.92 -6.18 15.92
C GLN A 269 11.86 -6.16 14.81
N LEU A 270 10.83 -5.32 14.96
CA LEU A 270 9.77 -5.22 13.97
C LEU A 270 10.26 -4.67 12.63
N THR A 271 11.24 -3.77 12.63
CA THR A 271 11.88 -3.25 11.40
C THR A 271 12.63 -4.36 10.65
N ALA A 272 13.22 -5.32 11.37
CA ALA A 272 13.93 -6.44 10.77
C ALA A 272 12.98 -7.49 10.19
N SER A 273 11.81 -7.69 10.80
CA SER A 273 10.87 -8.76 10.42
C SER A 273 9.76 -8.31 9.46
N SER A 274 9.41 -7.02 9.42
CA SER A 274 8.23 -6.55 8.68
C SER A 274 8.55 -5.51 7.60
N LYS A 275 7.61 -5.33 6.67
CA LYS A 275 7.69 -4.33 5.59
C LYS A 275 6.71 -3.19 5.77
N LEU A 276 6.57 -2.74 7.02
CA LEU A 276 5.78 -1.57 7.40
C LEU A 276 6.68 -0.32 7.52
N HIS A 277 6.13 0.85 7.21
CA HIS A 277 6.86 2.11 7.25
C HIS A 277 7.33 2.45 8.67
N ARG A 278 8.52 3.05 8.78
CA ARG A 278 9.19 3.36 10.06
C ARG A 278 8.33 4.17 11.02
N ASP A 279 7.50 5.08 10.50
CA ASP A 279 6.64 5.93 11.33
C ASP A 279 5.52 5.10 11.99
N ASN A 280 4.91 4.18 11.23
CA ASN A 280 3.91 3.26 11.77
C ASN A 280 4.56 2.31 12.78
N LEU A 281 5.74 1.75 12.48
CA LEU A 281 6.47 0.89 13.40
C LEU A 281 6.84 1.60 14.70
N LYS A 282 7.24 2.88 14.63
CA LYS A 282 7.53 3.69 15.82
C LYS A 282 6.27 3.86 16.68
N CYS A 283 5.15 4.21 16.06
CA CYS A 283 3.88 4.33 16.77
C CYS A 283 3.45 3.01 17.42
N ILE A 284 3.50 1.91 16.68
CA ILE A 284 3.16 0.57 17.17
C ILE A 284 4.04 0.23 18.37
N SER A 285 5.36 0.43 18.25
CA SER A 285 6.30 0.09 19.33
C SER A 285 6.04 0.91 20.59
N THR A 286 5.78 2.22 20.44
CA THR A 286 5.42 3.10 21.57
C THR A 286 4.10 2.67 22.22
N GLY A 287 3.08 2.39 21.41
CA GLY A 287 1.77 1.98 21.89
C GLY A 287 1.80 0.63 22.60
N VAL A 288 2.53 -0.35 22.08
CA VAL A 288 2.71 -1.68 22.70
C VAL A 288 3.41 -1.57 24.04
N VAL A 289 4.51 -0.80 24.14
CA VAL A 289 5.21 -0.61 25.42
C VAL A 289 4.32 0.13 26.43
N GLY A 290 3.52 1.10 25.97
CA GLY A 290 2.48 1.72 26.79
C GLY A 290 1.47 0.71 27.31
N ASP A 291 0.98 -0.20 26.46
CA ASP A 291 0.03 -1.25 26.84
C ASP A 291 0.65 -2.27 27.82
N TRP A 292 1.95 -2.59 27.69
CA TRP A 292 2.67 -3.41 28.67
C TRP A 292 2.81 -2.75 30.05
N LEU A 293 3.10 -1.44 30.08
CA LEU A 293 3.09 -0.64 31.30
C LEU A 293 1.71 -0.66 31.96
N MET A 294 0.68 -0.51 31.14
CA MET A 294 -0.72 -0.48 31.54
C MET A 294 -1.18 -1.82 32.16
N ARG A 295 -0.91 -2.95 31.49
CA ARG A 295 -1.35 -4.32 31.87
C ARG A 295 -0.42 -5.06 32.84
N CYS A 296 0.65 -4.43 33.27
CA CYS A 296 1.65 -5.01 34.21
C CYS A 296 2.61 -6.05 33.66
N ASN A 297 2.86 -6.06 32.36
CA ASN A 297 3.95 -6.85 31.77
C ASN A 297 5.34 -6.20 31.93
N LEU A 298 5.39 -4.91 32.30
CA LEU A 298 6.63 -4.14 32.50
C LEU A 298 6.52 -3.34 33.81
N ASP A 299 7.47 -3.49 34.74
CA ASP A 299 7.55 -2.72 36.01
C ASP A 299 9.02 -2.35 36.31
N PHE A 300 9.21 -1.29 37.09
CA PHE A 300 10.50 -0.67 37.44
C PHE A 300 10.67 -0.53 38.95
#